data_AF-A0A931UZQ1-F1
#
_entry.id   AF-A0A931UZQ1-F1
#
_cell.length_a   1.000
_cell.length_b   1.000
_cell.length_c   1.000
_cell.angle_alpha   90.00
_cell.angle_beta   90.00
_cell.angle_gamma   90.00
#
_symmetry.space_group_name_H-M   'P 1'
#
loop_
_entity.id
_entity.type
_entity.pdbx_description
1 polymer ?
#
loop_
_entity_poly.entity_id
_entity_poly.type
_entity_poly.pdbx_seq_one_letter_code
_entity_poly.pdbx_strand_id
1 'polypeptide(L)'
;MANSPIGSALGRALPLLAVLLAACSGKVSDESPDAATDARADARTDTSTGIPADKRLDGTTAEERGRMCDWIAEKFGGYGKTIRCADGSVSMTGPPSREECLRTFPTGCGATVAQFEVCVAAISRLDWCSVIEPPPECDALRDCEGGEEPVPPEPIDAGPGF
;
A
#
# COMPACT_ATOMS: atom_id res chain seq x y z
N MET A 1 32.17 -45.72 5.98
CA MET A 1 31.32 -45.08 4.95
C MET A 1 29.93 -44.91 5.55
N ALA A 2 29.63 -43.72 6.07
CA ALA A 2 28.27 -43.30 6.41
C ALA A 2 28.30 -41.77 6.39
N ASN A 3 27.73 -41.19 5.34
CA ASN A 3 27.74 -39.76 5.06
C ASN A 3 26.45 -39.17 5.63
N SER A 4 26.55 -38.29 6.63
CA SER A 4 25.40 -37.54 7.16
C SER A 4 25.19 -36.27 6.33
N PRO A 5 23.96 -35.96 5.86
CA PRO A 5 23.69 -34.67 5.27
C PRO A 5 23.51 -33.60 6.36
N ILE A 6 24.34 -32.57 6.27
CA ILE A 6 24.25 -31.32 7.02
C ILE A 6 23.01 -30.58 6.50
N GLY A 7 21.95 -30.51 7.30
CA GLY A 7 20.77 -29.70 7.03
C GLY A 7 21.08 -28.23 7.28
N SER A 8 21.37 -27.49 6.21
CA SER A 8 21.49 -26.03 6.26
C SER A 8 20.11 -25.39 6.47
N ALA A 9 19.91 -24.79 7.63
CA ALA A 9 18.89 -23.78 7.86
C ALA A 9 19.30 -22.49 7.14
N LEU A 10 18.73 -22.23 5.97
CA LEU A 10 18.83 -20.94 5.28
C LEU A 10 17.57 -20.13 5.58
N GLY A 11 17.81 -18.91 6.09
CA GLY A 11 16.85 -18.01 6.69
C GLY A 11 15.79 -17.44 5.74
N ARG A 12 14.70 -17.01 6.37
CA ARG A 12 13.55 -16.30 5.78
C ARG A 12 14.02 -14.97 5.18
N ALA A 13 14.06 -14.90 3.86
CA ALA A 13 14.29 -13.68 3.10
C ALA A 13 12.96 -12.92 2.92
N LEU A 14 12.96 -11.63 3.26
CA LEU A 14 11.86 -10.68 3.07
C LEU A 14 11.42 -10.67 1.59
N PRO A 15 10.16 -10.97 1.27
CA PRO A 15 9.69 -10.92 -0.11
C PRO A 15 9.28 -9.48 -0.40
N LEU A 16 9.84 -8.90 -1.46
CA LEU A 16 9.26 -7.85 -2.32
C LEU A 16 10.33 -7.12 -3.15
N LEU A 17 11.61 -7.40 -2.88
CA LEU A 17 12.73 -6.57 -3.33
C LEU A 17 13.36 -6.88 -4.70
N ALA A 18 13.16 -8.08 -5.24
CA ALA A 18 14.22 -8.66 -6.07
C ALA A 18 14.07 -8.60 -7.60
N VAL A 19 12.96 -8.19 -8.23
CA VAL A 19 12.83 -8.42 -9.68
C VAL A 19 12.25 -7.21 -10.40
N LEU A 20 13.01 -6.63 -11.34
CA LEU A 20 12.58 -6.43 -12.74
C LEU A 20 13.55 -5.49 -13.47
N LEU A 21 14.51 -6.12 -14.15
CA LEU A 21 15.14 -5.60 -15.35
C LEU A 21 14.12 -5.55 -16.52
N ALA A 22 14.39 -4.59 -17.42
CA ALA A 22 14.04 -4.56 -18.85
C ALA A 22 12.57 -4.38 -19.25
N ALA A 23 12.23 -3.17 -19.73
CA ALA A 23 12.19 -2.87 -21.17
C ALA A 23 11.26 -1.69 -21.47
N CYS A 24 11.83 -0.58 -21.96
CA CYS A 24 11.12 0.50 -22.63
C CYS A 24 10.75 0.12 -24.08
N SER A 25 9.71 0.78 -24.58
CA SER A 25 9.48 1.21 -25.98
C SER A 25 8.32 0.54 -26.71
N GLY A 26 7.29 1.33 -27.03
CA GLY A 26 6.21 0.94 -27.93
C GLY A 26 5.25 2.07 -28.31
N LYS A 27 5.69 2.95 -29.22
CA LYS A 27 4.93 3.71 -30.25
C LYS A 27 3.58 4.37 -29.89
N VAL A 28 3.58 5.71 -29.96
CA VAL A 28 2.43 6.58 -30.25
C VAL A 28 2.02 6.42 -31.73
N SER A 29 0.74 6.15 -31.98
CA SER A 29 0.11 6.27 -33.29
C SER A 29 -0.96 7.34 -33.25
N ASP A 30 -0.88 8.20 -34.28
CA ASP A 30 -1.70 9.33 -34.64
C ASP A 30 -3.08 8.85 -35.16
N GLU A 31 -4.18 9.27 -34.54
CA GLU A 31 -5.51 9.20 -35.14
C GLU A 31 -6.42 10.32 -34.61
N SER A 32 -6.87 11.18 -35.53
CA SER A 32 -7.82 12.27 -35.30
C SER A 32 -9.25 11.78 -35.60
N PRO A 33 -10.24 12.13 -34.77
CA PRO A 33 -11.41 12.78 -35.35
C PRO A 33 -12.01 13.94 -34.53
N ASP A 34 -12.43 14.97 -35.25
CA ASP A 34 -13.32 16.04 -34.80
C ASP A 34 -14.73 15.52 -34.48
N ALA A 35 -15.13 15.53 -33.19
CA ALA A 35 -16.47 15.84 -32.67
C ALA A 35 -16.62 15.35 -31.20
N ALA A 36 -16.50 16.26 -30.24
CA ALA A 36 -17.10 16.10 -28.91
C ALA A 36 -17.34 17.48 -28.28
N THR A 37 -18.56 17.98 -28.45
CA THR A 37 -19.20 18.94 -27.54
C THR A 37 -19.15 18.40 -26.10
N ASP A 38 -18.66 19.24 -25.20
CA ASP A 38 -18.80 19.13 -23.74
C ASP A 38 -18.19 17.87 -23.05
N ALA A 39 -16.85 17.77 -23.08
CA ALA A 39 -16.08 16.91 -22.17
C ALA A 39 -14.98 17.70 -21.44
N ARG A 40 -15.26 18.96 -21.10
CA ARG A 40 -14.40 19.80 -20.23
C ARG A 40 -14.96 20.01 -18.83
N ALA A 41 -16.01 19.27 -18.47
CA ALA A 41 -16.25 18.91 -17.08
C ALA A 41 -15.52 17.58 -16.84
N ASP A 42 -14.82 17.46 -15.73
CA ASP A 42 -14.21 16.21 -15.26
C ASP A 42 -12.83 15.82 -15.81
N ALA A 43 -12.01 16.78 -16.23
CA ALA A 43 -10.62 16.77 -15.78
C ALA A 43 -10.58 17.10 -14.28
N ARG A 44 -11.30 16.33 -13.44
CA ARG A 44 -11.06 16.37 -12.00
C ARG A 44 -9.64 15.91 -11.87
N THR A 45 -8.78 16.83 -11.48
CA THR A 45 -7.45 16.55 -11.03
C THR A 45 -7.55 15.32 -10.13
N ASP A 46 -6.92 14.22 -10.52
CA ASP A 46 -6.94 12.88 -9.90
C ASP A 46 -6.40 12.92 -8.46
N THR A 47 -7.08 13.66 -7.58
CA THR A 47 -6.55 14.09 -6.28
C THR A 47 -7.26 13.37 -5.14
N SER A 48 -8.35 12.64 -5.45
CA SER A 48 -9.19 11.96 -4.47
C SER A 48 -9.74 10.65 -5.03
N THR A 49 -10.08 9.75 -4.12
CA THR A 49 -10.69 8.44 -4.34
C THR A 49 -12.16 8.50 -4.73
N GLY A 50 -12.78 9.69 -4.65
CA GLY A 50 -14.21 9.91 -4.93
C GLY A 50 -15.13 9.40 -3.81
N ILE A 51 -14.58 9.07 -2.64
CA ILE A 51 -15.31 8.64 -1.45
C ILE A 51 -15.51 9.87 -0.54
N PRO A 52 -16.64 9.98 0.20
CA PRO A 52 -16.86 11.11 1.10
C PRO A 52 -15.70 11.29 2.09
N ALA A 53 -15.13 12.50 2.10
CA ALA A 53 -13.94 12.87 2.86
C ALA A 53 -14.07 12.63 4.38
N ASP A 54 -15.26 12.82 4.94
CA ASP A 54 -15.58 12.67 6.37
C ASP A 54 -15.85 11.21 6.77
N LYS A 55 -15.97 10.29 5.80
CA LYS A 55 -16.24 8.88 6.08
C LYS A 55 -15.04 8.25 6.78
N ARG A 56 -15.30 7.45 7.81
CA ARG A 56 -14.26 6.68 8.52
C ARG A 56 -13.79 5.50 7.67
N LEU A 57 -12.50 5.17 7.76
CA LEU A 57 -11.91 4.02 7.07
C LEU A 57 -12.55 2.70 7.52
N ASP A 58 -12.83 2.54 8.82
CA ASP A 58 -13.59 1.38 9.35
C ASP A 58 -15.02 1.27 8.82
N GLY A 59 -15.61 2.39 8.38
CA GLY A 59 -16.96 2.44 7.79
C GLY A 59 -17.00 2.24 6.28
N THR A 60 -15.86 2.04 5.62
CA THR A 60 -15.79 1.84 4.16
C THR A 60 -16.30 0.46 3.75
N THR A 61 -16.88 0.37 2.54
CA THR A 61 -17.21 -0.91 1.91
C THR A 61 -15.98 -1.53 1.25
N ALA A 62 -16.05 -2.82 0.88
CA ALA A 62 -14.98 -3.46 0.13
C ALA A 62 -14.73 -2.80 -1.23
N GLU A 63 -15.78 -2.30 -1.88
CA GLU A 63 -15.67 -1.60 -3.17
C GLU A 63 -14.98 -0.24 -3.02
N GLU A 64 -15.30 0.50 -1.96
CA GLU A 64 -14.65 1.75 -1.59
C GLU A 64 -13.17 1.55 -1.28
N ARG A 65 -12.83 0.58 -0.43
CA ARG A 65 -11.42 0.20 -0.20
C ARG A 65 -10.73 -0.19 -1.49
N GLY A 66 -11.44 -0.86 -2.38
CA GLY A 66 -10.93 -1.22 -3.69
C GLY A 66 -10.55 0.02 -4.51
N ARG A 67 -11.38 1.06 -4.52
CA ARG A 67 -11.06 2.35 -5.17
C ARG A 67 -9.86 3.04 -4.51
N MET A 68 -9.75 2.98 -3.19
CA MET A 68 -8.59 3.51 -2.47
C MET A 68 -7.30 2.79 -2.87
N CYS A 69 -7.34 1.45 -2.97
CA CYS A 69 -6.23 0.64 -3.45
C CYS A 69 -5.82 1.01 -4.88
N ASP A 70 -6.79 1.19 -5.78
CA ASP A 70 -6.53 1.56 -7.17
C ASP A 70 -5.89 2.95 -7.24
N TRP A 71 -6.36 3.89 -6.43
CA TRP A 71 -5.81 5.24 -6.34
C TRP A 71 -4.40 5.27 -5.74
N ILE A 72 -4.12 4.50 -4.66
CA ILE A 72 -2.76 4.33 -4.14
C ILE A 72 -1.85 3.79 -5.24
N ALA A 73 -2.28 2.72 -5.92
CA ALA A 73 -1.50 2.10 -6.97
C ALA A 73 -1.16 3.14 -8.05
N GLU A 74 -2.12 3.93 -8.51
CA GLU A 74 -1.87 5.02 -9.46
C GLU A 74 -0.80 6.01 -8.95
N LYS A 75 -0.88 6.46 -7.69
CA LYS A 75 0.11 7.38 -7.09
C LYS A 75 1.53 6.81 -7.07
N PHE A 76 1.67 5.49 -6.96
CA PHE A 76 2.96 4.80 -6.93
C PHE A 76 3.33 4.14 -8.27
N GLY A 77 2.64 4.49 -9.36
CA GLY A 77 2.97 4.05 -10.72
C GLY A 77 2.38 2.68 -11.11
N GLY A 78 1.48 2.12 -10.32
CA GLY A 78 0.72 0.90 -10.54
C GLY A 78 0.92 -0.15 -9.44
N TYR A 79 0.14 -1.23 -9.51
CA TYR A 79 0.32 -2.40 -8.67
C TYR A 79 1.65 -3.10 -8.95
N GLY A 80 2.26 -3.66 -7.90
CA GLY A 80 3.52 -4.39 -7.96
C GLY A 80 4.74 -3.53 -8.31
N LYS A 81 4.62 -2.19 -8.26
CA LYS A 81 5.76 -1.31 -8.49
C LYS A 81 6.69 -1.29 -7.29
N THR A 82 7.97 -1.21 -7.61
CA THR A 82 9.06 -1.15 -6.66
C THR A 82 9.83 0.15 -6.83
N ILE A 83 10.01 0.88 -5.73
CA ILE A 83 10.85 2.08 -5.67
C ILE A 83 12.25 1.65 -5.25
N ARG A 84 13.22 1.88 -6.14
CA ARG A 84 14.65 1.61 -5.92
C ARG A 84 15.41 2.90 -5.69
N CYS A 85 16.36 2.83 -4.78
CA CYS A 85 17.27 3.90 -4.45
C CYS A 85 18.54 3.85 -5.29
N ALA A 86 19.29 4.96 -5.30
CA ALA A 86 20.47 5.10 -6.15
C ALA A 86 21.57 4.07 -5.81
N ASP A 87 21.62 3.60 -4.58
CA ASP A 87 22.49 2.53 -4.09
C ASP A 87 22.01 1.11 -4.48
N GLY A 88 20.84 1.00 -5.13
CA GLY A 88 20.26 -0.26 -5.58
C GLY A 88 19.41 -0.98 -4.53
N SER A 89 19.36 -0.47 -3.29
CA SER A 89 18.37 -0.93 -2.32
C SER A 89 16.95 -0.60 -2.81
N VAL A 90 15.97 -1.35 -2.32
CA VAL A 90 14.56 -0.99 -2.53
C VAL A 90 14.05 -0.42 -1.23
N SER A 91 13.40 0.72 -1.36
CA SER A 91 12.75 1.39 -0.24
C SER A 91 11.33 0.85 -0.02
N MET A 92 10.58 0.63 -1.10
CA MET A 92 9.19 0.20 -1.00
C MET A 92 8.78 -0.64 -2.20
N THR A 93 7.91 -1.62 -1.97
CA THR A 93 7.16 -2.29 -3.03
C THR A 93 5.68 -2.25 -2.70
N GLY A 94 4.89 -1.73 -3.64
CA GLY A 94 3.43 -1.73 -3.52
C GLY A 94 2.85 -3.15 -3.65
N PRO A 95 1.61 -3.36 -3.21
CA PRO A 95 0.93 -4.65 -3.34
C PRO A 95 0.87 -5.09 -4.82
N PRO A 96 1.03 -6.39 -5.12
CA PRO A 96 1.06 -6.91 -6.49
C PRO A 96 -0.30 -6.83 -7.21
N SER A 97 -1.40 -6.69 -6.46
CA SER A 97 -2.74 -6.61 -7.01
C SER A 97 -3.69 -5.87 -6.07
N ARG A 98 -4.84 -5.48 -6.60
CA ARG A 98 -5.96 -4.92 -5.81
C ARG A 98 -6.42 -5.84 -4.70
N GLU A 99 -6.48 -7.15 -4.97
CA GLU A 99 -6.89 -8.14 -3.98
C GLU A 99 -5.90 -8.21 -2.81
N GLU A 100 -4.59 -8.19 -3.10
CA GLU A 100 -3.58 -8.17 -2.05
C GLU A 100 -3.62 -6.86 -1.24
N CYS A 101 -3.80 -5.73 -1.92
CA CYS A 101 -4.01 -4.45 -1.25
C CYS A 101 -5.21 -4.49 -0.28
N LEU A 102 -6.32 -5.08 -0.71
CA LEU A 102 -7.53 -5.22 0.10
C LEU A 102 -7.32 -6.11 1.33
N ARG A 103 -6.46 -7.14 1.26
CA ARG A 103 -6.12 -8.00 2.40
C ARG A 103 -5.31 -7.27 3.46
N THR A 104 -4.45 -6.35 3.03
CA THR A 104 -3.62 -5.54 3.93
C THR A 104 -4.27 -4.22 4.32
N PHE A 105 -5.44 -3.88 3.76
CA PHE A 105 -6.11 -2.62 4.02
C PHE A 105 -6.64 -2.57 5.46
N PRO A 106 -6.36 -1.52 6.25
CA PRO A 106 -6.76 -1.47 7.65
C PRO A 106 -8.28 -1.37 7.77
N THR A 107 -8.90 -2.30 8.51
CA THR A 107 -10.37 -2.38 8.69
C THR A 107 -10.86 -1.80 10.02
N GLY A 108 -9.98 -1.62 11.01
CA GLY A 108 -10.30 -1.05 12.32
C GLY A 108 -9.88 0.42 12.49
N CYS A 109 -9.54 1.09 11.40
CA CYS A 109 -8.93 2.41 11.43
C CYS A 109 -9.97 3.53 11.58
N GLY A 110 -9.86 4.30 12.67
CA GLY A 110 -10.76 5.41 12.95
C GLY A 110 -10.50 6.70 12.17
N ALA A 111 -9.43 6.74 11.38
CA ALA A 111 -9.13 7.86 10.50
C ALA A 111 -10.21 8.04 9.43
N THR A 112 -10.32 9.25 8.89
CA THR A 112 -11.21 9.55 7.77
C THR A 112 -10.54 9.34 6.42
N VAL A 113 -11.36 9.22 5.37
CA VAL A 113 -10.89 9.19 3.98
C VAL A 113 -10.03 10.41 3.65
N ALA A 114 -10.40 11.60 4.09
CA ALA A 114 -9.59 12.79 3.86
C ALA A 114 -8.20 12.70 4.50
N GLN A 115 -8.10 12.21 5.74
CA GLN A 115 -6.80 12.02 6.40
C GLN A 115 -5.94 11.01 5.64
N PHE A 116 -6.56 9.93 5.16
CA PHE A 116 -5.92 8.95 4.30
C PHE A 116 -5.38 9.55 3.00
N GLU A 117 -6.22 10.26 2.25
CA GLU A 117 -5.83 10.88 0.98
C GLU A 117 -4.71 11.90 1.16
N VAL A 118 -4.78 12.72 2.22
CA VAL A 118 -3.75 13.71 2.55
C VAL A 118 -2.43 13.03 2.89
N CYS A 119 -2.45 11.98 3.72
CA CYS A 119 -1.25 11.20 4.03
C CYS A 119 -0.62 10.58 2.78
N VAL A 120 -1.40 9.85 1.97
CA VAL A 120 -0.89 9.19 0.76
C VAL A 120 -0.35 10.21 -0.23
N ALA A 121 -1.01 11.37 -0.40
CA ALA A 121 -0.52 12.44 -1.26
C ALA A 121 0.76 13.11 -0.74
N ALA A 122 0.94 13.21 0.58
CA ALA A 122 2.18 13.69 1.18
C ALA A 122 3.31 12.68 0.95
N ILE A 123 3.05 11.41 1.27
CA ILE A 123 3.97 10.29 1.09
C ILE A 123 4.40 10.12 -0.37
N SER A 124 3.47 10.25 -1.34
CA SER A 124 3.78 10.05 -2.76
C SER A 124 4.76 11.07 -3.34
N ARG A 125 5.05 12.15 -2.61
CA ARG A 125 5.98 13.22 -3.02
C ARG A 125 7.33 13.12 -2.32
N LEU A 126 7.48 12.19 -1.37
CA LEU A 126 8.70 12.04 -0.61
C LEU A 126 9.80 11.36 -1.44
N ASP A 127 11.05 11.71 -1.13
CA ASP A 127 12.20 10.93 -1.58
C ASP A 127 12.33 9.70 -0.68
N TRP A 128 11.69 8.61 -1.08
CA TRP A 128 11.65 7.32 -0.36
C TRP A 128 13.01 6.77 0.05
N CYS A 129 14.09 7.25 -0.53
CA CYS A 129 15.46 6.84 -0.24
C CYS A 129 16.11 7.63 0.89
N SER A 130 15.48 8.72 1.32
CA SER A 130 15.97 9.61 2.37
C SER A 130 15.00 9.78 3.54
N VAL A 131 13.79 9.19 3.45
CA VAL A 131 12.77 9.28 4.51
C VAL A 131 13.08 8.31 5.64
N ILE A 132 13.18 8.85 6.85
CA ILE A 132 13.36 8.07 8.09
C ILE A 132 12.04 8.00 8.88
N GLU A 133 11.16 8.98 8.72
CA GLU A 133 9.90 9.11 9.47
C GLU A 133 8.74 9.50 8.54
N PRO A 134 7.52 8.96 8.75
CA PRO A 134 6.36 9.36 7.99
C PRO A 134 6.03 10.85 8.24
N PRO A 135 5.42 11.53 7.26
CA PRO A 135 5.06 12.93 7.41
C PRO A 135 3.91 13.07 8.44
N PRO A 136 3.80 14.21 9.15
CA PRO A 136 2.80 14.40 10.22
C PRO A 136 1.35 14.28 9.72
N GLU A 137 1.12 14.49 8.41
CA GLU A 137 -0.12 14.22 7.71
C GLU A 137 -0.63 12.78 7.91
N CYS A 138 0.26 11.85 8.25
CA CYS A 138 -0.03 10.43 8.47
C CYS A 138 -0.24 10.07 9.94
N ASP A 139 -0.18 11.01 10.88
CA ASP A 139 -0.32 10.71 12.32
C ASP A 139 -1.66 10.05 12.64
N ALA A 140 -2.75 10.45 11.96
CA ALA A 140 -4.06 9.85 12.14
C ALA A 140 -4.12 8.37 11.71
N LEU A 141 -3.19 7.91 10.87
CA LEU A 141 -3.10 6.53 10.40
C LEU A 141 -2.10 5.68 11.18
N ARG A 142 -1.24 6.28 12.03
CA ARG A 142 -0.28 5.52 12.86
C ARG A 142 -0.97 4.50 13.75
N ASP A 143 -2.12 4.86 14.30
CA ASP A 143 -2.90 3.97 15.17
C ASP A 143 -3.57 2.82 14.40
N CYS A 144 -3.50 2.82 13.07
CA CYS A 144 -4.16 1.85 12.20
C CYS A 144 -3.28 0.65 11.84
N GLU A 145 -1.97 0.74 12.07
CA GLU A 145 -1.03 -0.37 11.86
C GLU A 145 -1.06 -1.41 12.98
N GLY A 146 -1.69 -1.08 14.11
CA GLY A 146 -1.77 -1.90 15.32
C GLY A 146 -3.09 -2.65 15.47
N GLY A 147 -3.55 -3.33 14.42
CA GLY A 147 -4.68 -4.27 14.50
C GLY A 147 -4.42 -5.49 15.38
N GLU A 148 -3.72 -5.34 16.51
CA GLU A 148 -3.91 -6.23 17.65
C GLU A 148 -5.36 -6.04 18.09
N GLU A 149 -6.22 -6.92 17.57
CA GLU A 149 -7.42 -7.31 18.28
C GLU A 149 -7.01 -7.44 19.76
N PRO A 150 -7.68 -6.75 20.70
CA PRO A 150 -7.28 -6.78 22.10
C PRO A 150 -7.21 -8.25 22.50
N VAL A 151 -5.98 -8.77 22.66
CA VAL A 151 -5.77 -10.17 23.01
C VAL A 151 -6.52 -10.33 24.33
N PRO A 152 -7.61 -11.12 24.37
CA PRO A 152 -8.31 -11.33 25.62
C PRO A 152 -7.26 -11.86 26.61
N PRO A 153 -7.21 -11.35 27.85
CA PRO A 153 -6.19 -11.77 28.80
C PRO A 153 -6.22 -13.30 28.84
N GLU A 154 -5.09 -13.93 28.48
CA GLU A 154 -5.02 -15.39 28.52
C GLU A 154 -5.47 -15.84 29.91
N PRO A 155 -6.33 -16.86 30.01
CA PRO A 155 -6.74 -17.36 31.31
C PRO A 155 -5.47 -17.71 32.07
N ILE A 156 -5.25 -17.02 33.20
CA ILE A 156 -4.11 -17.27 34.07
C ILE A 156 -4.24 -18.74 34.48
N ASP A 157 -3.43 -19.61 33.86
CA ASP A 157 -3.37 -21.02 34.18
C ASP A 157 -2.87 -21.09 35.63
N ALA A 158 -3.81 -21.28 36.56
CA ALA A 158 -3.52 -21.56 37.94
C ALA A 158 -2.86 -22.94 37.96
N GLY A 159 -1.53 -22.95 37.80
CA GLY A 159 -0.73 -24.17 37.75
C GLY A 159 -1.03 -25.09 38.94
N PRO A 160 -0.74 -26.40 38.81
CA PRO A 160 -1.12 -27.39 39.80
C PRO A 160 -0.50 -27.03 41.16
N GLY A 161 -1.36 -26.79 42.14
CA GLY A 161 -0.97 -26.57 43.53
C GLY A 161 -0.14 -27.75 44.04
N PHE A 162 0.99 -27.41 44.66
CA PHE A 162 1.85 -28.33 45.40
C PHE A 162 1.19 -28.80 46.70
#